data_AF-A0A9E5LJE0-F1
#
_entry.id   AF-A0A9E5LJE0-F1
#
_cell.length_a   1.000
_cell.length_b   1.000
_cell.length_c   1.000
_cell.angle_alpha   90.00
_cell.angle_beta   90.00
_cell.angle_gamma   90.00
#
_symmetry.space_group_name_H-M   'P 1'
#
loop_
_entity.id
_entity.type
_entity.pdbx_description
1 polymer ?
#
loop_
_entity_poly.entity_id
_entity_poly.type
_entity_poly.pdbx_seq_one_letter_code
_entity_poly.pdbx_strand_id
1 'polypeptide(L)'
;MSTYLPKDILAGLAEAKTATLRKKSRTWVEFDGNMYPVLRMWERGFAMDANAAPALRGFVDVFEGGEHKSQCLIIASNEENGELQFEFKRYSTARERPALDYAKRHDAPIALIENH
;
A
#
# COMPACT_ATOMS: atom_id res chain seq x y z
N MET A 1 -36.29 21.51 6.91
CA MET A 1 -36.50 20.15 6.39
C MET A 1 -35.41 19.27 6.98
N SER A 2 -35.77 18.28 7.80
CA SER A 2 -34.79 17.36 8.41
C SER A 2 -34.51 16.22 7.43
N THR A 3 -33.33 16.22 6.82
CA THR A 3 -32.84 15.10 6.00
C THR A 3 -32.30 14.03 6.94
N TYR A 4 -33.20 13.33 7.64
CA TYR A 4 -32.82 12.24 8.53
C TYR A 4 -32.94 10.90 7.78
N LEU A 5 -31.80 10.30 7.46
CA LEU A 5 -31.75 8.97 6.87
C LEU A 5 -31.67 7.92 8.00
N PRO A 6 -32.46 6.83 7.98
CA PRO A 6 -32.36 5.78 8.97
C PRO A 6 -30.95 5.16 9.00
N LYS A 7 -30.51 4.75 10.19
CA LYS A 7 -29.17 4.21 10.42
C LYS A 7 -28.86 2.99 9.54
N ASP A 8 -29.84 2.12 9.32
CA ASP A 8 -29.66 0.91 8.51
C ASP A 8 -29.38 1.23 7.04
N ILE A 9 -30.03 2.28 6.52
CA ILE A 9 -29.82 2.73 5.13
C ILE A 9 -28.43 3.38 5.00
N LEU A 10 -28.00 4.17 5.98
CA LEU A 10 -26.65 4.74 6.02
C LEU A 10 -25.57 3.66 6.06
N ALA A 11 -25.76 2.63 6.89
CA ALA A 11 -24.85 1.50 7.00
C ALA A 11 -24.76 0.72 5.68
N GLY A 12 -25.90 0.39 5.06
CA GLY A 12 -25.91 -0.31 3.77
C GLY A 12 -25.26 0.48 2.63
N LEU A 13 -25.42 1.81 2.62
CA LEU A 13 -24.72 2.70 1.67
C LEU A 13 -23.21 2.71 1.89
N ALA A 14 -22.75 2.72 3.14
CA ALA A 14 -21.32 2.66 3.47
C ALA A 14 -20.71 1.32 3.02
N GLU A 15 -21.35 0.21 3.35
CA GLU A 15 -20.89 -1.13 2.96
C GLU A 15 -20.82 -1.30 1.43
N ALA A 16 -21.85 -0.85 0.70
CA ALA A 16 -21.88 -0.93 -0.76
C ALA A 16 -20.76 -0.10 -1.41
N LYS A 17 -20.42 1.06 -0.83
CA LYS A 17 -19.28 1.87 -1.28
C LYS A 17 -17.96 1.12 -1.06
N THR A 18 -17.73 0.59 0.13
CA THR A 18 -16.51 -0.15 0.47
C THR A 18 -16.33 -1.39 -0.41
N ALA A 19 -17.39 -2.16 -0.64
CA ALA A 19 -17.36 -3.32 -1.53
C ALA A 19 -17.00 -2.95 -2.98
N THR A 20 -17.54 -1.81 -3.46
CA THR A 20 -17.21 -1.29 -4.80
C THR A 20 -15.73 -0.87 -4.89
N LEU A 21 -15.20 -0.22 -3.85
CA LEU A 21 -13.79 0.17 -3.78
C LEU A 21 -12.87 -1.06 -3.76
N ARG A 22 -13.19 -2.08 -2.94
CA ARG A 22 -12.45 -3.36 -2.91
C ARG A 22 -12.35 -3.98 -4.30
N LYS A 23 -13.49 -4.10 -5.01
CA LYS A 23 -13.55 -4.70 -6.34
C LYS A 23 -12.75 -3.93 -7.40
N LYS A 24 -12.65 -2.60 -7.26
CA LYS A 24 -11.90 -1.73 -8.18
C LYS A 24 -10.44 -1.54 -7.78
N SER A 25 -10.03 -2.06 -6.62
CA SER A 25 -8.69 -1.80 -6.12
C SER A 25 -7.64 -2.41 -7.03
N ARG A 26 -6.66 -1.58 -7.38
CA ARG A 26 -5.46 -1.97 -8.14
C ARG A 26 -4.25 -2.11 -7.22
N THR A 27 -4.37 -1.69 -5.97
CA THR A 27 -3.30 -1.64 -4.98
C THR A 27 -3.54 -2.69 -3.91
N TRP A 28 -2.52 -3.48 -3.63
CA TRP A 28 -2.58 -4.63 -2.74
C TRP A 28 -1.44 -4.57 -1.74
N VAL A 29 -1.69 -5.08 -0.54
CA VAL A 29 -0.71 -5.15 0.55
C VAL A 29 -0.49 -6.61 0.91
N GLU A 30 0.76 -7.05 0.88
CA GLU A 30 1.17 -8.38 1.33
C GLU A 30 1.62 -8.31 2.79
N PHE A 31 1.07 -9.20 3.60
CA PHE A 31 1.47 -9.38 4.98
C PHE A 31 1.35 -10.85 5.37
N ASP A 32 2.41 -11.43 5.93
CA ASP A 32 2.50 -12.84 6.29
C ASP A 32 2.02 -13.78 5.16
N GLY A 33 2.42 -13.48 3.91
CA GLY A 33 2.07 -14.25 2.71
C GLY A 33 0.62 -14.12 2.24
N ASN A 34 -0.18 -13.23 2.86
CA ASN A 34 -1.57 -12.98 2.48
C ASN A 34 -1.71 -11.62 1.79
N MET A 35 -2.55 -11.58 0.75
CA MET A 35 -2.82 -10.36 -0.02
C MET A 35 -4.11 -9.69 0.41
N TYR A 36 -4.03 -8.38 0.68
CA TYR A 36 -5.18 -7.58 1.09
C TYR A 36 -5.40 -6.38 0.18
N PRO A 37 -6.65 -6.10 -0.23
CA PRO A 37 -6.94 -4.96 -1.09
C PRO A 37 -6.88 -3.65 -0.30
N VAL A 38 -6.20 -2.66 -0.86
CA VAL A 38 -6.17 -1.29 -0.33
C VAL A 38 -7.33 -0.49 -0.92
N LEU A 39 -8.13 0.16 -0.07
CA LEU A 39 -9.25 1.00 -0.55
C LEU A 39 -8.76 2.35 -1.06
N ARG A 40 -7.78 2.92 -0.36
CA ARG A 40 -7.21 4.24 -0.64
C ARG A 40 -5.79 4.30 -0.08
N MET A 41 -4.88 4.91 -0.83
CA MET A 41 -3.50 5.15 -0.41
C MET A 41 -3.18 6.64 -0.50
N TRP A 42 -2.36 7.14 0.40
CA TRP A 42 -1.83 8.51 0.42
C TRP A 42 -0.35 8.48 0.81
N GLU A 43 0.31 9.65 0.82
CA GLU A 43 1.76 9.74 1.01
C GLU A 43 2.28 9.06 2.28
N ARG A 44 1.51 9.09 3.36
CA ARG A 44 1.93 8.64 4.69
C ARG A 44 1.17 7.41 5.20
N GLY A 45 0.35 6.78 4.37
CA GLY A 45 -0.46 5.65 4.81
C GLY A 45 -1.45 5.12 3.80
N PHE A 46 -2.29 4.22 4.25
CA PHE A 46 -3.39 3.67 3.46
C PHE A 46 -4.55 3.22 4.34
N ALA A 47 -5.71 3.03 3.72
CA ALA A 47 -6.92 2.57 4.36
C ALA A 47 -7.37 1.23 3.75
N MET A 48 -7.84 0.35 4.62
CA MET A 48 -8.44 -0.93 4.28
C MET A 48 -9.85 -1.01 4.87
N ASP A 49 -10.63 -1.98 4.41
CA ASP A 49 -11.93 -2.27 5.01
C ASP A 49 -11.74 -2.82 6.42
N ALA A 50 -12.33 -2.19 7.44
CA ALA A 50 -12.16 -2.59 8.83
C ALA A 50 -12.65 -4.02 9.10
N ASN A 51 -13.65 -4.50 8.35
CA ASN A 51 -14.17 -5.86 8.50
C ASN A 51 -13.27 -6.95 7.89
N ALA A 52 -12.43 -6.58 6.91
CA ALA A 52 -11.56 -7.51 6.20
C ALA A 52 -10.07 -7.31 6.55
N ALA A 53 -9.73 -6.21 7.24
CA ALA A 53 -8.37 -5.91 7.62
C ALA A 53 -7.98 -6.72 8.87
N PRO A 54 -6.91 -7.53 8.80
CA PRO A 54 -6.31 -8.09 10.00
C PRO A 54 -5.76 -6.97 10.90
N ALA A 55 -5.40 -7.33 12.14
CA ALA A 55 -4.56 -6.49 12.98
C ALA A 55 -3.12 -6.43 12.41
N LEU A 56 -2.97 -5.77 11.26
CA LEU A 56 -1.71 -5.67 10.54
C LEU A 56 -0.76 -4.75 11.30
N ARG A 57 0.44 -5.25 11.57
CA ARG A 57 1.53 -4.46 12.14
C ARG A 57 2.86 -5.04 11.70
N GLY A 58 3.79 -4.18 11.30
CA GLY A 58 5.13 -4.61 10.91
C GLY A 58 5.41 -4.31 9.45
N PHE A 59 6.27 -5.13 8.84
CA PHE A 59 6.64 -4.95 7.44
C PHE A 59 5.55 -5.47 6.53
N VAL A 60 5.25 -4.69 5.49
CA VAL A 60 4.35 -5.06 4.42
C VAL A 60 4.98 -4.72 3.09
N ASP A 61 4.65 -5.49 2.07
CA ASP A 61 5.01 -5.18 0.69
C ASP A 61 3.78 -4.67 -0.06
N VAL A 62 3.91 -3.53 -0.72
CA VAL A 62 2.84 -2.87 -1.47
C VAL A 62 3.00 -3.19 -2.94
N PHE A 63 1.94 -3.70 -3.53
CA PHE A 63 1.85 -4.03 -4.95
C PHE A 63 0.84 -3.14 -5.64
N GLU A 64 1.10 -2.79 -6.90
CA GLU A 64 0.14 -2.10 -7.75
C GLU A 64 0.12 -2.75 -9.13
N GLY A 65 -1.04 -3.24 -9.54
CA GLY A 65 -1.20 -3.91 -10.84
C GLY A 65 -0.31 -5.15 -11.03
N GLY A 66 0.12 -5.79 -9.93
CA GLY A 66 1.03 -6.95 -9.94
C GLY A 66 2.52 -6.61 -9.82
N GLU A 67 2.89 -5.33 -9.83
CA GLU A 67 4.27 -4.88 -9.65
C GLU A 67 4.54 -4.57 -8.17
N HIS A 68 5.67 -5.04 -7.63
CA HIS A 68 6.10 -4.68 -6.28
C HIS A 68 6.58 -3.22 -6.27
N LYS A 69 5.85 -2.35 -5.57
CA LYS A 69 6.11 -0.90 -5.53
C LYS A 69 6.98 -0.48 -4.36
N SER A 70 6.76 -1.03 -3.18
CA SER A 70 7.49 -0.59 -1.98
C SER A 70 7.35 -1.56 -0.83
N GLN A 71 8.40 -1.64 -0.01
CA GLN A 71 8.32 -2.23 1.32
C GLN A 71 8.12 -1.13 2.37
N CYS A 72 7.13 -1.31 3.23
CA CYS A 72 6.73 -0.33 4.24
C CYS A 72 6.73 -0.95 5.63
N LEU A 73 7.09 -0.17 6.66
CA LEU A 73 6.83 -0.52 8.06
C LEU A 73 5.57 0.23 8.50
N ILE A 74 4.54 -0.49 8.92
CA ILE A 74 3.22 0.08 9.22
C ILE A 74 2.84 -0.05 10.70
N ILE A 75 1.97 0.87 11.12
CA ILE A 75 1.18 0.76 12.35
C ILE A 75 -0.30 1.05 12.07
N ALA A 76 -1.20 0.34 12.74
CA ALA A 76 -2.59 0.74 12.80
C ALA A 76 -2.69 2.09 13.55
N SER A 77 -3.42 3.04 12.97
CA SER A 77 -3.57 4.40 13.50
C SER A 77 -4.99 4.65 14.01
N ASN A 78 -6.00 4.43 13.16
CA ASN A 78 -7.39 4.76 13.49
C ASN A 78 -8.40 3.89 12.72
N GLU A 79 -9.57 3.67 13.30
CA GLU A 79 -10.72 3.08 12.62
C GLU A 79 -11.83 4.14 12.52
N GLU A 80 -12.23 4.48 11.30
CA GLU A 80 -13.26 5.50 11.06
C GLU A 80 -14.10 5.13 9.83
N ASN A 81 -15.42 5.29 9.91
CA ASN A 81 -16.34 5.02 8.79
C ASN A 81 -16.25 3.60 8.20
N GLY A 82 -15.86 2.60 9.00
CA GLY A 82 -15.66 1.22 8.52
C GLY A 82 -14.36 1.03 7.74
N GLU A 83 -13.46 2.00 7.76
CA GLU A 83 -12.10 1.90 7.24
C GLU A 83 -11.10 1.83 8.39
N LEU A 84 -10.15 0.89 8.30
CA LEU A 84 -8.99 0.84 9.18
C LEU A 84 -7.80 1.51 8.47
N GLN A 85 -7.28 2.58 9.10
CA GLN A 85 -6.20 3.40 8.58
C GLN A 85 -4.87 2.98 9.18
N PHE A 86 -3.88 2.82 8.30
CA PHE A 86 -2.50 2.49 8.64
C PHE A 86 -1.57 3.64 8.26
N GLU A 87 -0.58 3.88 9.12
CA GLU A 87 0.46 4.88 8.87
C GLU A 87 1.80 4.21 8.55
N PHE A 88 2.53 4.81 7.62
CA PHE A 88 3.90 4.43 7.30
C PHE A 88 4.87 5.03 8.32
N LYS A 89 5.51 4.16 9.10
CA LYS A 89 6.71 4.51 9.87
C LYS A 89 7.96 4.55 9.01
N ARG A 90 8.00 3.71 7.97
CA ARG A 90 9.06 3.69 6.96
C ARG A 90 8.44 3.39 5.61
N TYR A 91 8.90 4.08 4.59
CA TYR A 91 8.52 3.86 3.19
C TYR A 91 9.80 3.65 2.39
N SER A 92 9.92 2.53 1.69
CA SER A 92 11.10 2.19 0.89
C SER A 92 10.67 1.70 -0.48
N THR A 93 10.82 2.53 -1.50
CA THR A 93 10.52 2.18 -2.89
C THR A 93 11.29 0.94 -3.30
N ALA A 94 10.59 -0.04 -3.89
CA ALA A 94 11.20 -1.23 -4.44
C ALA A 94 12.19 -0.81 -5.55
N ARG A 95 13.38 -1.40 -5.53
CA ARG A 95 14.39 -1.21 -6.56
C ARG A 95 14.71 -2.57 -7.17
N GLU A 96 14.76 -2.62 -8.50
CA GLU A 96 15.13 -3.84 -9.21
C GLU A 96 16.62 -4.18 -9.06
N ARG A 97 17.44 -3.21 -8.65
CA ARG A 97 18.89 -3.35 -8.51
C ARG A 97 19.34 -2.90 -7.12
N PRO A 98 20.36 -3.57 -6.55
CA PRO A 98 20.98 -3.11 -5.32
C PRO A 98 21.56 -1.71 -5.50
N ALA A 99 21.74 -1.00 -4.39
CA ALA A 99 22.49 0.25 -4.40
C ALA A 99 23.91 -0.02 -4.90
N LEU A 100 24.44 0.88 -5.73
CA LEU A 100 25.85 0.84 -6.12
C LEU A 100 26.71 1.15 -4.89
N ASP A 101 27.76 0.37 -4.68
CA ASP A 101 28.72 0.62 -3.58
C ASP A 101 29.48 1.93 -3.77
N TYR A 102 29.65 2.37 -5.02
CA TYR A 102 30.38 3.58 -5.38
C TYR A 102 29.66 4.38 -6.47
N ALA A 103 29.82 5.71 -6.42
CA ALA A 103 29.32 6.60 -7.47
C ALA A 103 29.99 6.27 -8.81
N LYS A 104 29.18 6.00 -9.85
CA LYS A 104 29.68 5.79 -11.20
C LYS A 104 30.12 7.13 -11.77
N ARG A 105 31.42 7.26 -12.08
CA ARG A 105 31.93 8.44 -12.78
C ARG A 105 31.32 8.54 -14.18
N HIS A 106 31.07 9.76 -14.63
CA HIS A 106 30.50 10.01 -15.97
C HIS A 106 31.45 9.55 -17.09
N ASP A 107 32.75 9.59 -16.85
CA ASP A 107 33.83 9.18 -17.78
C ASP A 107 34.34 7.75 -17.51
N ALA A 108 33.58 6.93 -16.79
CA ALA A 108 34.00 5.56 -16.49
C ALA A 108 34.16 4.73 -17.78
N PRO A 109 35.23 3.92 -17.90
CA PRO A 109 35.43 3.05 -19.04
C PRO A 109 34.26 2.07 -19.20
N ILE A 110 33.79 1.90 -20.43
CA ILE A 110 32.61 1.07 -20.76
C ILE A 110 32.94 -0.42 -20.93
N ALA A 111 34.21 -0.76 -21.08
CA ALA A 111 34.70 -2.12 -21.26
C ALA A 111 36.17 -2.23 -20.86
N LEU A 112 36.61 -3.45 -20.56
CA LEU A 112 38.02 -3.81 -20.43
C LEU A 112 38.61 -4.01 -21.84
N ILE A 113 39.81 -3.48 -22.09
CA ILE A 113 40.60 -3.89 -23.26
C ILE A 113 41.55 -4.97 -22.78
N GLU A 114 41.37 -6.20 -23.28
CA GLU A 114 42.26 -7.31 -22.99
C GLU A 114 43.57 -7.15 -23.78
N ASN A 115 44.71 -7.36 -23.12
CA ASN A 115 46.00 -7.42 -23.81
C ASN A 115 46.16 -8.83 -24.40
N HIS A 116 46.38 -8.91 -25.71
CA HIS A 116 46.82 -10.12 -26.41
C HIS A 116 48.35 -10.24 -26.42
#